data_AF-A0A7W4AYF7-F1
#
_entry.id   AF-A0A7W4AYF7-F1
#
_cell.length_a   1.000
_cell.length_b   1.000
_cell.length_c   1.000
_cell.angle_alpha   90.00
_cell.angle_beta   90.00
_cell.angle_gamma   90.00
#
_symmetry.space_group_name_H-M   'P 1'
#
loop_
_entity.id
_entity.type
_entity.pdbx_description
1 polymer ?
#
loop_
_entity_poly.entity_id
_entity_poly.type
_entity_poly.pdbx_seq_one_letter_code
_entity_poly.pdbx_strand_id
1 'polypeptide(L)'
;MENYESIFWLCCCIPLVNFFIAYLVFAQMTVHPIEKKIKASGGSIPEWDNMGMRIPSYAVAMLLPVKVKAAQAIDEDSVQKFTSKSDKKRAIYFMCSFVIILIPVMAGYFIFGPN
;
A
#
# COMPACT_ATOMS: atom_id res chain seq x y z
N MET A 1 -13.65 -7.02 -31.94
CA MET A 1 -13.78 -6.31 -30.66
C MET A 1 -13.00 -7.04 -29.55
N GLU A 2 -13.16 -8.36 -29.42
CA GLU A 2 -12.44 -9.18 -28.42
C GLU A 2 -10.91 -9.00 -28.36
N ASN A 3 -10.24 -8.80 -29.50
CA ASN A 3 -8.78 -8.64 -29.51
C ASN A 3 -8.29 -7.37 -28.80
N TYR A 4 -8.98 -6.22 -28.94
CA TYR A 4 -8.55 -5.00 -28.25
C TYR A 4 -8.79 -5.11 -26.74
N GLU A 5 -9.84 -5.82 -26.34
CA GLU A 5 -10.24 -5.97 -24.94
C GLU A 5 -9.23 -6.86 -24.21
N SER A 6 -8.86 -7.98 -24.84
CA SER A 6 -7.79 -8.85 -24.38
C SER A 6 -6.45 -8.11 -24.24
N ILE A 7 -6.08 -7.30 -25.25
CA ILE A 7 -4.85 -6.49 -25.20
C ILE A 7 -4.91 -5.47 -24.06
N PHE A 8 -6.05 -4.81 -23.87
CA PHE A 8 -6.25 -3.86 -22.79
C PHE A 8 -6.06 -4.51 -21.41
N TRP A 9 -6.72 -5.65 -21.16
CA TRP A 9 -6.60 -6.38 -19.90
C TRP A 9 -5.18 -6.90 -19.68
N LEU A 10 -4.49 -7.31 -20.74
CA LEU A 10 -3.08 -7.71 -20.66
C LEU A 10 -2.17 -6.52 -20.31
N CYS A 11 -2.44 -5.33 -20.84
CA CYS A 11 -1.74 -4.11 -20.44
C CYS A 11 -1.98 -3.75 -18.96
N CYS A 12 -3.16 -4.03 -18.41
CA CYS A 12 -3.47 -3.83 -16.99
C CYS A 12 -2.65 -4.74 -16.05
N CYS A 13 -2.10 -5.85 -16.56
CA CYS A 13 -1.19 -6.69 -15.76
C CYS A 13 0.11 -5.97 -15.39
N ILE A 14 0.58 -5.03 -16.21
CA ILE A 14 1.84 -4.30 -15.97
C ILE A 14 1.78 -3.46 -14.67
N PRO A 15 0.81 -2.53 -14.49
CA PRO A 15 0.68 -1.79 -13.24
C PRO A 15 0.35 -2.71 -12.05
N LEU A 16 -0.36 -3.81 -12.28
CA LEU A 16 -0.65 -4.80 -11.24
C LEU A 16 0.64 -5.44 -10.70
N VAL A 17 1.53 -5.92 -11.58
CA VAL A 17 2.83 -6.47 -11.19
C VAL A 17 3.68 -5.41 -10.48
N ASN A 18 3.71 -4.17 -10.99
CA ASN A 18 4.42 -3.08 -10.35
C ASN A 18 3.93 -2.81 -8.91
N PHE A 19 2.62 -2.85 -8.68
CA PHE A 19 2.06 -2.69 -7.35
C PHE A 19 2.49 -3.80 -6.39
N PHE A 20 2.47 -5.07 -6.82
CA PHE A 20 2.94 -6.16 -5.97
C PHE A 20 4.43 -6.04 -5.64
N ILE A 21 5.25 -5.61 -6.61
CA ILE A 21 6.66 -5.30 -6.35
C ILE A 21 6.78 -4.16 -5.34
N ALA A 22 6.03 -3.07 -5.52
CA ALA A 22 6.02 -1.93 -4.60
C ALA A 22 5.59 -2.34 -3.19
N TYR A 23 4.56 -3.19 -3.07
CA TYR A 23 4.06 -3.75 -1.82
C TYR A 23 5.15 -4.55 -1.11
N LEU A 24 5.79 -5.49 -1.80
CA LEU A 24 6.86 -6.31 -1.22
C LEU A 24 8.07 -5.47 -0.80
N VAL A 25 8.48 -4.51 -1.64
CA VAL A 25 9.58 -3.59 -1.32
C VAL A 25 9.24 -2.74 -0.10
N PHE A 26 8.01 -2.20 -0.03
CA PHE A 26 7.57 -1.40 1.11
C PHE A 26 7.49 -2.24 2.39
N ALA A 27 6.94 -3.45 2.31
CA ALA A 27 6.88 -4.42 3.39
C ALA A 27 8.26 -4.72 3.98
N GLN A 28 9.19 -5.13 3.11
CA GLN A 28 10.51 -5.63 3.52
C GLN A 28 11.46 -4.51 3.92
N MET A 29 11.47 -3.40 3.19
CA MET A 29 12.45 -2.33 3.41
C MET A 29 11.96 -1.22 4.35
N THR A 30 10.66 -1.13 4.61
CA THR A 30 10.07 -0.04 5.41
C THR A 30 9.34 -0.58 6.64
N VAL A 31 8.31 -1.42 6.44
CA VAL A 31 7.47 -1.89 7.55
C VAL A 31 8.25 -2.78 8.52
N HIS A 32 8.91 -3.84 8.03
CA HIS A 32 9.68 -4.74 8.90
C HIS A 32 10.78 -4.04 9.72
N PRO A 33 11.60 -3.14 9.14
CA PRO A 33 12.59 -2.39 9.92
C PRO A 33 11.97 -1.47 10.97
N ILE A 34 10.83 -0.83 10.68
CA ILE A 34 10.12 0.02 11.64
C ILE A 34 9.53 -0.82 12.76
N GLU A 35 8.89 -1.93 12.44
CA GLU A 35 8.38 -2.90 13.40
C GLU A 35 9.46 -3.40 14.36
N LYS A 36 10.65 -3.70 13.83
CA LYS A 36 11.80 -4.08 14.66
C LYS A 36 12.21 -2.95 15.62
N LYS A 37 12.19 -1.70 15.17
CA LYS A 37 12.49 -0.53 16.03
C LYS A 37 11.40 -0.31 17.10
N ILE A 38 10.12 -0.46 16.73
CA ILE A 38 8.98 -0.34 17.65
C ILE A 38 9.11 -1.39 18.77
N LYS A 39 9.34 -2.66 18.40
CA LYS A 39 9.61 -3.74 19.36
C LYS A 39 10.81 -3.46 20.25
N ALA A 40 11.91 -2.95 19.68
CA ALA A 40 13.10 -2.59 20.45
C ALA A 40 12.85 -1.45 21.46
N SER A 41 11.89 -0.55 21.18
CA SER A 41 11.46 0.49 22.13
C SER A 41 10.41 0.03 23.15
N GLY A 42 10.05 -1.26 23.17
CA GLY A 42 9.02 -1.81 24.06
C GLY A 42 7.58 -1.61 23.57
N GLY A 43 7.38 -1.18 22.32
CA GLY A 43 6.06 -1.06 21.71
C GLY A 43 5.54 -2.41 21.21
N SER A 44 4.21 -2.55 21.13
CA SER A 44 3.55 -3.74 20.59
C SER A 44 3.29 -3.60 19.08
N ILE A 45 3.28 -4.74 18.39
CA ILE A 45 2.88 -4.83 16.98
C ILE A 45 1.45 -5.36 16.95
N PRO A 46 0.61 -4.93 16.00
CA PRO A 46 -0.74 -5.44 15.89
C PRO A 46 -0.78 -6.95 15.59
N GLU A 47 -1.50 -7.70 16.44
CA GLU A 47 -1.67 -9.16 16.35
C GLU A 47 -2.81 -9.59 15.43
N TRP A 48 -3.75 -8.68 15.11
CA TRP A 48 -4.92 -8.98 14.28
C TRP A 48 -4.57 -9.30 12.82
N ASP A 49 -3.36 -8.95 12.39
CA ASP A 49 -2.96 -9.11 11.00
C ASP A 49 -2.16 -10.40 10.77
N ASN A 50 -2.81 -11.34 10.10
CA ASN A 50 -2.23 -12.61 9.66
C ASN A 50 -1.91 -12.63 8.15
N MET A 51 -2.45 -11.70 7.35
CA MET A 51 -2.35 -11.72 5.87
C MET A 51 -1.56 -10.54 5.27
N GLY A 52 -1.00 -9.65 6.11
CA GLY A 52 -0.29 -8.45 5.64
C GLY A 52 -1.20 -7.24 5.39
N MET A 53 -2.45 -7.33 5.83
CA MET A 53 -3.45 -6.26 5.71
C MET A 53 -3.06 -5.01 6.52
N ARG A 54 -2.09 -5.11 7.45
CA ARG A 54 -1.56 -3.97 8.19
C ARG A 54 -0.61 -3.11 7.37
N ILE A 55 -0.01 -3.63 6.29
CA ILE A 55 1.02 -2.92 5.51
C ILE A 55 0.49 -1.61 4.92
N PRO A 56 -0.69 -1.58 4.26
CA PRO A 56 -1.28 -0.32 3.80
C PRO A 56 -1.52 0.68 4.94
N SER A 57 -1.85 0.20 6.13
CA SER A 57 -2.08 1.08 7.28
C SER A 57 -0.82 1.83 7.71
N TYR A 58 0.37 1.20 7.61
CA TYR A 58 1.65 1.92 7.80
C TYR A 58 1.86 3.03 6.78
N ALA A 59 1.53 2.79 5.50
CA ALA A 59 1.65 3.82 4.48
C ALA A 59 0.75 5.02 4.78
N VAL A 60 -0.49 4.77 5.22
CA VAL A 60 -1.43 5.82 5.63
C VAL A 60 -0.92 6.58 6.87
N ALA A 61 -0.48 5.88 7.92
CA ALA A 61 0.03 6.49 9.15
C ALA A 61 1.28 7.37 8.93
N MET A 62 2.09 7.06 7.92
CA MET A 62 3.28 7.84 7.54
C MET A 62 2.94 9.12 6.76
N LEU A 63 1.89 9.07 5.95
CA LEU A 63 1.56 10.09 4.96
C LEU A 63 0.48 11.06 5.45
N LEU A 64 -0.47 10.58 6.25
CA LEU A 64 -1.53 11.41 6.81
C LEU A 64 -1.16 11.83 8.24
N PRO A 65 -1.15 13.13 8.55
CA PRO A 65 -0.95 13.63 9.92
C PRO A 65 -2.21 13.49 10.79
N VAL A 66 -3.28 12.95 10.23
CA VAL A 66 -4.57 12.82 10.92
C VAL A 66 -4.46 11.63 11.85
N LYS A 67 -4.82 11.84 13.12
CA LYS A 67 -5.09 10.77 14.09
C LYS A 67 -6.28 9.95 13.59
N VAL A 68 -6.08 9.12 12.59
CA VAL A 68 -7.07 8.11 12.16
C VAL A 68 -7.02 6.91 13.13
N LYS A 69 -6.65 7.18 14.39
CA LYS A 69 -6.56 6.28 15.55
C LYS A 69 -7.81 5.42 15.74
N ALA A 70 -8.97 5.85 15.25
CA ALA A 70 -10.21 5.07 15.35
C ALA A 70 -10.30 3.95 14.31
N ALA A 71 -9.61 4.06 13.17
CA ALA A 71 -9.67 3.08 12.08
C ALA A 71 -8.38 2.26 11.97
N GLN A 72 -7.24 2.80 12.41
CA GLN A 72 -5.95 2.10 12.33
C GLN A 72 -5.66 1.43 13.67
N ALA A 73 -5.78 0.11 13.71
CA ALA A 73 -5.34 -0.70 14.85
C ALA A 73 -3.80 -0.83 14.91
N ILE A 74 -3.07 0.29 14.73
CA ILE A 74 -1.61 0.42 14.74
C ILE A 74 -1.23 1.66 15.56
N ASP A 75 -0.13 1.59 16.30
CA ASP A 75 0.43 2.74 17.01
C ASP A 75 1.07 3.76 16.03
N GLU A 76 0.24 4.69 15.57
CA GLU A 76 0.63 5.78 14.65
C GLU A 76 1.79 6.64 15.21
N ASP A 77 1.81 6.91 16.51
CA ASP A 77 2.79 7.79 17.14
C ASP A 77 4.19 7.17 17.06
N SER A 78 4.29 5.86 17.34
CA SER A 78 5.55 5.11 17.19
C SER A 78 5.98 4.98 15.73
N VAL A 79 5.04 4.75 14.80
CA VAL A 79 5.34 4.67 13.36
C VAL A 79 5.94 5.98 12.88
N GLN A 80 5.30 7.12 13.18
CA GLN A 80 5.80 8.43 12.77
C GLN A 80 7.17 8.75 13.37
N LYS A 81 7.41 8.36 14.63
CA LYS A 81 8.69 8.55 15.31
C LYS A 81 9.86 7.83 14.62
N PHE A 82 9.64 6.62 14.12
CA PHE A 82 10.71 5.81 13.51
C PHE A 82 10.81 5.93 11.98
N THR A 83 9.88 6.63 11.36
CA THR A 83 9.81 6.82 9.90
C THR A 83 10.86 7.82 9.42
N SER A 84 11.64 7.43 8.42
CA SER A 84 12.58 8.32 7.74
C SER A 84 11.96 8.97 6.49
N LYS A 85 12.66 9.97 5.91
CA LYS A 85 12.22 10.61 4.65
C LYS A 85 12.20 9.63 3.47
N SER A 86 13.08 8.63 3.44
CA SER A 86 13.09 7.60 2.39
C SER A 86 11.93 6.61 2.53
N ASP A 87 11.54 6.29 3.76
CA ASP A 87 10.36 5.48 4.05
C ASP A 87 9.09 6.15 3.55
N LYS A 88 8.96 7.47 3.76
CA LYS A 88 7.84 8.25 3.20
C LYS A 88 7.81 8.21 1.67
N LYS A 89 8.97 8.29 0.99
CA LYS A 89 9.01 8.16 -0.48
C LYS A 89 8.51 6.80 -0.94
N ARG A 90 8.89 5.72 -0.25
CA ARG A 90 8.39 4.37 -0.55
C ARG A 90 6.89 4.23 -0.28
N ALA A 91 6.39 4.82 0.81
CA ALA A 91 4.96 4.86 1.11
C ALA A 91 4.18 5.61 0.01
N ILE A 92 4.66 6.77 -0.45
CA ILE A 92 4.04 7.51 -1.56
C ILE A 92 4.04 6.65 -2.82
N TYR A 93 5.18 6.04 -3.16
CA TYR A 93 5.27 5.18 -4.35
C TYR A 93 4.28 4.01 -4.32
N PHE A 94 4.15 3.36 -3.16
CA PHE A 94 3.18 2.28 -2.94
C PHE A 94 1.72 2.77 -3.09
N MET A 95 1.38 3.91 -2.50
CA MET A 95 0.02 4.46 -2.64
C MET A 95 -0.27 4.90 -4.09
N CYS A 96 0.71 5.51 -4.76
CA CYS A 96 0.59 5.89 -6.16
C CYS A 96 0.44 4.68 -7.08
N SER A 97 1.18 3.59 -6.86
CA SER A 97 1.05 2.39 -7.67
C SER A 97 -0.33 1.73 -7.51
N PHE A 98 -0.92 1.81 -6.32
CA PHE A 98 -2.31 1.38 -6.11
C PHE A 98 -3.31 2.23 -6.93
N VAL A 99 -3.20 3.56 -6.86
CA VAL A 99 -4.07 4.47 -7.63
C VAL A 99 -3.92 4.26 -9.13
N ILE A 100 -2.69 4.02 -9.61
CA ILE A 100 -2.40 3.75 -11.02
C ILE A 100 -3.10 2.48 -11.52
N ILE A 101 -3.34 1.48 -10.67
CA ILE A 101 -4.13 0.29 -11.05
C ILE A 101 -5.61 0.62 -11.20
N LEU A 102 -6.16 1.46 -10.31
CA LEU A 102 -7.59 1.74 -10.27
C LEU A 102 -8.08 2.46 -11.53
N ILE A 103 -7.29 3.39 -12.06
CA ILE A 103 -7.64 4.18 -13.25
C ILE A 103 -7.99 3.31 -14.48
N PRO A 104 -7.11 2.41 -14.97
CA PRO A 104 -7.41 1.57 -16.12
C PRO A 104 -8.48 0.52 -15.82
N VAL A 105 -8.56 -0.02 -14.59
CA VAL A 105 -9.64 -0.95 -14.23
C VAL A 105 -11.00 -0.27 -14.32
N MET A 106 -11.14 0.94 -13.79
CA MET A 106 -12.37 1.72 -13.92
C MET A 106 -12.66 2.08 -15.38
N ALA A 107 -11.65 2.52 -16.13
CA ALA A 107 -11.81 2.82 -17.56
C ALA A 107 -12.30 1.59 -18.33
N GLY A 108 -11.69 0.42 -18.10
CA GLY A 108 -12.12 -0.84 -18.71
C GLY A 108 -13.55 -1.21 -18.38
N TYR A 109 -13.99 -1.01 -17.13
CA TYR A 109 -15.39 -1.22 -16.74
C TYR A 109 -16.35 -0.29 -17.49
N PHE A 110 -16.04 1.00 -17.64
CA PHE A 110 -16.91 1.92 -18.38
C PHE A 110 -16.91 1.71 -19.90
N ILE A 111 -15.82 1.20 -20.47
CA ILE A 111 -15.67 1.02 -21.92
C ILE A 111 -16.19 -0.37 -22.36
N PHE A 112 -15.93 -1.41 -21.58
CA PHE A 112 -16.22 -2.82 -21.93
C PHE A 112 -17.24 -3.49 -21.02
N GLY A 113 -17.73 -2.79 -19.98
CA GLY A 113 -18.72 -3.32 -19.06
C GLY A 113 -20.06 -3.61 -19.75
N PRO A 114 -20.90 -4.45 -19.12
CA PRO A 114 -22.23 -4.73 -19.64
C PRO A 114 -23.06 -3.44 -19.64
N ASN A 115 -23.56 -3.04 -20.83
CA ASN A 115 -24.62 -2.03 -20.96
C ASN A 115 -25.97 -2.61 -20.55
#